data_AF-A0AAE5K7L5-F1
#
_entry.id   AF-A0AAE5K7L5-F1
#
_cell.length_a   1.000
_cell.length_b   1.000
_cell.length_c   1.000
_cell.angle_alpha   90.00
_cell.angle_beta   90.00
_cell.angle_gamma   90.00
#
_symmetry.space_group_name_H-M   'P 1'
#
loop_
_entity.id
_entity.type
_entity.pdbx_description
1 polymer ?
#
loop_
_entity_poly.entity_id
_entity_poly.type
_entity_poly.pdbx_seq_one_letter_code
_entity_poly.pdbx_strand_id
1 'polypeptide(L)' 'MSDQTPIITHEPVNIVLTIENGKVIHARPVQNGEVTASLETFLWMAERAGYTITPPAGEKDNGPDSDTNS' A
#
# COMPACT_ATOMS: atom_id res chain seq x y z
N MET A 1 4.05 -38.74 -37.02
CA MET A 1 3.20 -37.85 -36.19
C MET A 1 4.17 -36.97 -35.43
N SER A 2 4.26 -35.69 -35.79
CA SER A 2 5.18 -34.76 -35.12
C SER A 2 4.52 -34.28 -33.84
N ASP A 3 5.15 -34.55 -32.70
CA ASP A 3 4.78 -33.99 -31.40
C ASP A 3 5.07 -32.49 -31.42
N GLN A 4 4.09 -31.71 -31.85
CA GLN A 4 4.18 -30.26 -31.81
C GLN A 4 3.98 -29.82 -30.36
N THR A 5 5.08 -29.56 -29.65
CA THR A 5 5.02 -28.96 -28.31
C THR A 5 4.26 -27.64 -28.40
N PRO A 6 3.23 -27.41 -27.56
CA PRO A 6 2.47 -26.18 -27.58
C PRO A 6 3.39 -25.01 -27.25
N ILE A 7 3.32 -23.94 -28.05
CA ILE A 7 3.99 -22.69 -27.76
C ILE A 7 3.25 -22.06 -26.58
N ILE A 8 3.87 -22.09 -25.40
CA ILE A 8 3.34 -21.41 -24.21
C ILE A 8 3.83 -19.97 -24.24
N THR A 9 2.90 -19.03 -24.38
CA THR A 9 3.19 -17.60 -24.24
C THR A 9 3.00 -17.20 -22.78
N HIS A 10 4.04 -16.68 -22.15
CA HIS A 10 3.96 -16.14 -20.80
C HIS A 10 3.60 -14.66 -20.85
N GLU A 11 2.53 -14.26 -20.16
CA GLU A 11 2.18 -12.86 -19.99
C GLU A 11 2.91 -12.26 -18.77
N PRO A 12 3.26 -10.95 -18.80
CA PRO A 12 3.78 -10.26 -17.64
C PRO A 12 2.78 -10.27 -16.48
N VAL A 13 3.27 -10.52 -15.27
CA VAL A 13 2.45 -10.46 -14.04
C VAL A 13 3.13 -9.57 -13.01
N ASN A 14 2.36 -8.67 -12.40
CA ASN A 14 2.81 -7.90 -11.24
C ASN A 14 2.45 -8.68 -9.97
N ILE A 15 3.37 -8.77 -9.01
CA ILE A 15 3.21 -9.58 -7.79
C ILE A 15 3.46 -8.69 -6.56
N VAL A 16 2.59 -8.82 -5.56
CA VAL A 16 2.82 -8.29 -4.21
C VAL A 16 3.43 -9.39 -3.36
N LEU A 17 4.57 -9.09 -2.73
CA LEU A 17 5.27 -9.98 -1.82
C LEU A 17 5.19 -9.45 -0.39
N THR A 18 4.91 -10.33 0.56
CA THR A 18 5.09 -10.05 1.99
C THR A 18 6.32 -10.78 2.48
N ILE A 19 7.29 -10.02 3.00
CA ILE A 19 8.56 -10.54 3.50
C ILE A 19 8.63 -10.27 4.99
N GLU A 20 8.90 -11.31 5.77
CA GLU A 20 9.12 -11.23 7.20
C GLU A 20 10.47 -11.91 7.53
N ASN A 21 11.34 -11.22 8.25
CA ASN A 21 12.69 -11.71 8.61
C ASN A 21 13.50 -12.23 7.41
N GLY A 22 13.42 -11.55 6.27
CA GLY A 22 14.13 -11.94 5.04
C GLY A 22 13.52 -13.12 4.29
N LYS A 23 12.38 -13.67 4.75
CA LYS A 23 11.67 -14.77 4.10
C LYS A 23 10.35 -14.29 3.49
N VAL A 24 10.09 -14.66 2.23
CA VAL A 24 8.76 -14.48 1.61
C VAL A 24 7.77 -15.39 2.33
N ILE A 25 6.79 -14.80 2.99
CA ILE A 25 5.71 -15.53 3.70
C ILE A 25 4.41 -15.55 2.89
N HIS A 26 4.26 -14.64 1.93
CA HIS A 26 3.09 -14.56 1.07
C HIS A 26 3.43 -13.91 -0.27
N ALA A 27 2.82 -14.41 -1.34
CA ALA A 27 2.96 -13.89 -2.70
C ALA A 27 1.60 -13.97 -3.39
N ARG A 28 1.16 -12.88 -4.02
CA ARG A 28 -0.05 -12.87 -4.84
C ARG A 28 0.08 -11.94 -6.05
N PRO A 29 -0.60 -12.25 -7.17
CA PRO A 29 -0.75 -11.29 -8.25
C PRO A 29 -1.46 -10.00 -7.77
N VAL A 30 -1.08 -8.88 -8.37
CA VAL A 30 -1.83 -7.61 -8.29
C VAL A 30 -3.16 -7.81 -9.04
N GLN A 31 -4.26 -7.42 -8.40
CA GLN A 31 -5.59 -7.56 -8.99
C GLN A 31 -5.87 -6.44 -9.99
N ASN A 32 -6.80 -6.67 -10.93
CA ASN A 32 -7.20 -5.64 -11.86
C ASN A 32 -7.83 -4.44 -11.12
N GLY A 33 -7.33 -3.23 -11.39
CA GLY A 33 -7.76 -2.01 -10.71
C GLY A 33 -7.15 -1.81 -9.31
N GLU A 34 -6.29 -2.72 -8.84
CA GLU A 34 -5.55 -2.52 -7.60
C GLU A 34 -4.40 -1.51 -7.79
N VAL A 35 -4.29 -0.55 -6.87
CA VAL A 35 -3.18 0.40 -6.82
C VAL A 35 -2.36 0.14 -5.56
N THR A 36 -1.13 -0.35 -5.74
CA THR A 36 -0.15 -0.46 -4.65
C THR A 36 0.64 0.85 -4.56
N ALA A 37 0.52 1.57 -3.45
CA ALA A 37 1.17 2.86 -3.27
C ALA A 37 1.56 3.08 -1.80
N SER A 38 2.41 4.08 -1.54
CA SER A 38 2.64 4.55 -0.16
C SER A 38 1.37 5.19 0.40
N LEU A 39 1.27 5.27 1.73
CA LEU A 39 0.17 5.99 2.38
C LEU A 39 0.08 7.44 1.89
N GLU A 40 1.21 8.14 1.77
CA GLU A 40 1.26 9.51 1.25
C GLU A 40 0.68 9.61 -0.16
N THR A 41 1.08 8.72 -1.06
CA THR A 41 0.53 8.69 -2.43
C THR A 41 -0.96 8.37 -2.42
N PHE A 42 -1.42 7.48 -1.55
CA PHE A 42 -2.84 7.20 -1.38
C PHE A 42 -3.63 8.44 -0.93
N LEU A 43 -3.14 9.17 0.07
CA LEU A 43 -3.79 10.40 0.55
C LEU A 43 -3.87 11.46 -0.56
N TRP A 44 -2.77 11.67 -1.29
CA TRP A 44 -2.74 12.59 -2.43
C TRP A 44 -3.75 12.21 -3.53
N MET A 45 -3.88 10.92 -3.86
CA MET A 45 -4.87 10.46 -4.85
C MET A 45 -6.30 10.69 -4.37
N ALA A 46 -6.58 10.44 -3.09
CA ALA A 46 -7.90 10.63 -2.51
C ALA A 46 -8.34 12.11 -2.53
N GLU A 47 -7.43 13.03 -2.19
CA GLU A 47 -7.69 14.47 -2.28
C GLU A 47 -8.03 14.90 -3.72
N ARG A 48 -7.26 14.43 -4.72
CA ARG A 48 -7.53 14.75 -6.13
C ARG A 48 -8.85 14.17 -6.64
N ALA A 49 -9.32 13.09 -6.04
CA ALA A 49 -10.64 12.53 -6.32
C ALA A 49 -11.78 13.25 -5.58
N GLY A 50 -11.48 14.28 -4.79
CA GLY A 50 -12.46 15.12 -4.09
C GLY A 50 -12.80 14.66 -2.67
N TYR A 51 -12.05 13.72 -2.10
CA TYR A 51 -12.23 13.30 -0.72
C TYR A 51 -11.55 14.25 0.27
N THR A 52 -12.14 14.43 1.45
CA THR A 52 -11.51 15.13 2.59
C THR A 52 -10.86 14.11 3.51
N ILE A 53 -9.54 14.22 3.71
CA ILE A 53 -8.80 13.38 4.66
C ILE A 53 -9.00 13.93 6.07
N THR A 54 -9.60 13.12 6.95
CA THR A 54 -9.71 13.44 8.38
C THR A 54 -8.66 12.62 9.13
N PRO A 55 -7.68 13.26 9.81
CA PRO A 55 -6.75 12.54 10.64
C PRO A 55 -7.49 11.83 11.79
N PRO A 56 -6.95 10.74 12.35
CA PRO A 56 -7.49 10.15 13.57
C PRO A 56 -7.64 11.24 14.64
N ALA A 57 -8.68 11.13 15.48
CA ALA A 57 -8.80 12.01 16.64
C ALA A 57 -7.49 11.91 17.43
N GLY A 58 -6.71 13.00 17.44
CA GLY A 58 -5.43 13.01 18.14
C GLY A 58 -5.63 12.63 19.60
N GLU A 59 -4.64 11.99 20.21
CA GLU A 59 -4.46 12.18 21.64
C GLU A 59 -4.46 13.69 21.87
N LYS A 60 -5.28 14.16 22.81
CA LYS A 60 -5.35 15.57 23.16
C LYS A 60 -3.91 16.04 23.36
N ASP A 61 -3.50 17.03 22.56
CA ASP A 61 -2.37 17.87 22.91
C ASP A 61 -2.72 18.45 24.28
N ASN A 62 -2.21 17.84 25.34
CA ASN A 62 -2.15 18.47 26.65
C ASN A 62 -1.14 19.59 26.41
N GLY A 63 -1.66 20.74 25.97
CA GLY A 63 -0.89 21.93 25.67
C GLY A 63 0.09 22.23 26.80
N PRO A 64 1.17 22.99 26.53
CA PRO A 64 2.30 23.12 27.44
C PRO A 64 1.80 23.40 28.85
N ASP A 65 2.11 22.48 29.78
CA ASP A 65 1.76 22.60 31.18
C ASP A 65 2.15 24.01 31.63
N SER A 66 1.13 24.80 31.96
CA SER A 66 1.27 26.17 32.45
C SER A 66 1.80 26.14 33.88
N ASP A 67 3.01 25.64 34.07
CA ASP A 67 3.73 25.62 35.33
C ASP A 67 5.10 26.29 35.14
N THR A 68 5.08 27.59 34.88
CA THR A 68 6.20 28.46 35.26
C THR A 68 5.71 29.48 36.28
N ASN A 69 5.74 29.03 37.54
CA ASN A 69 5.73 29.89 38.71
C ASN A 69 7.12 30.56 38.85
N SER A 70 7.14 31.90 38.82
CA SER A 70 8.10 32.86 39.42
C SER A 70 8.62 33.90 38.43
#